data_AF-A0A5P9HHQ1-F1
#
_entry.id   AF-A0A5P9HHQ1-F1
#
_cell.length_a   1.000
_cell.length_b   1.000
_cell.length_c   1.000
_cell.angle_alpha   90.00
_cell.angle_beta   90.00
_cell.angle_gamma   90.00
#
_symmetry.space_group_name_H-M   'P 1'
#
loop_
_entity.id
_entity.type
_entity.pdbx_description
1 polymer ?
#
loop_
_entity_poly.entity_id
_entity_poly.type
_entity_poly.pdbx_seq_one_letter_code
_entity_poly.pdbx_strand_id
1 'polypeptide(L)'
;MAMAGCSSAYAQSKLALTMWSRHLAMTLNDRAPAIIAINPGSLLGSKMVKEGFGVAGNDLQIGADILVRAALDAEFSKANGRYFDNDAKRFASPHADALNAETCMRIVATIDGMTGCTPRPASE
;
A
#
# COMPACT_ATOMS: atom_id res chain seq x y z
N MET A 1 -20.01 19.52 9.05
CA MET A 1 -18.60 19.92 9.23
C MET A 1 -17.90 18.91 10.15
N ALA A 2 -17.61 17.70 9.66
CA ALA A 2 -16.96 16.62 10.43
C ALA A 2 -16.10 15.64 9.58
N MET A 3 -15.86 15.93 8.28
CA MET A 3 -15.18 14.99 7.36
C MET A 3 -13.72 15.34 7.05
N ALA A 4 -13.23 16.52 7.42
CA ALA A 4 -11.88 16.96 7.03
C ALA A 4 -10.74 16.22 7.79
N GLY A 5 -10.96 15.83 9.05
CA GLY A 5 -9.94 15.14 9.86
C GLY A 5 -9.80 13.64 9.58
N CYS A 6 -10.92 12.94 9.39
CA CYS A 6 -10.94 11.49 9.13
C CYS A 6 -10.27 11.16 7.78
N SER A 7 -10.44 12.01 6.77
CA SER A 7 -9.77 11.85 5.48
C SER A 7 -8.24 11.99 5.56
N SER A 8 -7.73 12.87 6.44
CA SER A 8 -6.28 13.09 6.59
C SER A 8 -5.60 11.90 7.27
N ALA A 9 -6.13 11.45 8.41
CA ALA A 9 -5.61 10.28 9.11
C ALA A 9 -5.69 9.01 8.25
N TYR A 10 -6.80 8.84 7.52
CA TYR A 10 -6.95 7.75 6.55
C TYR A 10 -5.89 7.83 5.45
N ALA A 11 -5.71 8.99 4.82
CA ALA A 11 -4.69 9.17 3.78
C ALA A 11 -3.28 8.91 4.30
N GLN A 12 -2.95 9.40 5.50
CA GLN A 12 -1.67 9.13 6.16
C GLN A 12 -1.47 7.64 6.43
N SER A 13 -2.51 6.92 6.86
CA SER A 13 -2.43 5.46 7.06
C SER A 13 -2.13 4.70 5.76
N LYS A 14 -2.75 5.10 4.63
CA LYS A 14 -2.50 4.47 3.33
C LYS A 14 -1.12 4.80 2.77
N LEU A 15 -0.65 6.03 3.00
CA LEU A 15 0.72 6.42 2.68
C LEU A 15 1.72 5.59 3.50
N ALA A 16 1.51 5.42 4.80
CA ALA A 16 2.36 4.61 5.66
C ALA A 16 2.46 3.14 5.17
N LEU A 17 1.34 2.52 4.74
CA LEU A 17 1.37 1.18 4.15
C LEU A 17 2.20 1.11 2.86
N THR A 18 2.12 2.15 2.03
CA THR A 18 2.91 2.25 0.79
C THR A 18 4.40 2.40 1.09
N MET A 19 4.74 3.25 2.05
CA MET A 19 6.12 3.47 2.52
C MET A 19 6.71 2.19 3.13
N TRP A 20 5.95 1.53 4.00
CA TRP A 20 6.34 0.27 4.64
C TRP A 20 6.59 -0.84 3.62
N SER A 21 5.67 -1.02 2.67
CA SER A 21 5.79 -2.02 1.60
C SER A 21 7.05 -1.80 0.77
N ARG A 22 7.33 -0.54 0.38
CA ARG A 22 8.53 -0.20 -0.37
C ARG A 22 9.79 -0.40 0.45
N HIS A 23 9.81 0.02 1.72
CA HIS A 23 10.96 -0.20 2.59
C HIS A 23 11.31 -1.68 2.68
N LEU A 24 10.33 -2.54 2.95
CA LEU A 24 10.56 -3.99 2.99
C LEU A 24 11.05 -4.54 1.66
N ALA A 25 10.47 -4.10 0.54
CA ALA A 25 10.90 -4.53 -0.79
C ALA A 25 12.38 -4.22 -1.04
N MET A 26 12.85 -3.03 -0.66
CA MET A 26 14.25 -2.62 -0.83
C MET A 26 15.19 -3.30 0.16
N THR A 27 14.75 -3.52 1.40
CA THR A 27 15.55 -4.14 2.46
C THR A 27 15.72 -5.65 2.24
N LEU A 28 14.65 -6.34 1.85
CA LEU A 28 14.67 -7.79 1.66
C LEU A 28 15.18 -8.16 0.26
N ASN A 29 14.86 -7.35 -0.76
CA ASN A 29 15.20 -7.59 -2.15
C ASN A 29 14.87 -9.04 -2.57
N ASP A 30 15.81 -9.78 -3.17
CA ASP A 30 15.62 -11.15 -3.64
C ASP A 30 15.56 -12.21 -2.51
N ARG A 31 15.67 -11.79 -1.24
CA ARG A 31 15.56 -12.69 -0.07
C ARG A 31 14.12 -12.95 0.36
N ALA A 32 13.14 -12.34 -0.32
CA ALA A 32 11.71 -12.49 -0.03
C ALA A 32 10.90 -12.51 -1.35
N PRO A 33 9.63 -12.96 -1.30
CA PRO A 33 8.70 -12.76 -2.41
C PRO A 33 8.57 -11.27 -2.77
N ALA A 34 8.11 -10.97 -3.99
CA ALA A 34 7.88 -9.60 -4.41
C ALA A 34 6.86 -8.90 -3.50
N ILE A 35 7.22 -7.72 -3.01
CA ILE A 35 6.37 -6.88 -2.17
C ILE A 35 5.92 -5.69 -3.01
N ILE A 36 4.63 -5.61 -3.28
CA ILE A 36 4.05 -4.66 -4.24
C ILE A 36 2.90 -3.93 -3.55
N ALA A 37 2.95 -2.60 -3.53
CA ALA A 37 1.83 -1.80 -3.04
C ALA A 37 0.78 -1.66 -4.16
N ILE A 38 -0.49 -1.91 -3.86
CA ILE A 38 -1.57 -1.86 -4.86
C ILE A 38 -2.72 -1.03 -4.31
N ASN A 39 -3.11 0.02 -5.04
CA ASN A 39 -4.44 0.60 -4.92
C ASN A 39 -5.42 -0.27 -5.72
N PRO A 40 -6.36 -0.98 -5.08
CA PRO A 40 -7.28 -1.88 -5.77
C PRO A 40 -8.35 -1.14 -6.59
N GLY A 41 -8.50 0.17 -6.39
CA GLY A 41 -9.49 1.01 -7.06
C GLY A 41 -10.27 1.86 -6.06
N SER A 42 -10.67 3.04 -6.51
CA SER A 42 -11.40 4.02 -5.71
C SER A 42 -12.91 3.76 -5.73
N LEU A 43 -13.56 4.07 -4.59
CA LEU A 43 -15.01 4.03 -4.43
C LEU A 43 -15.64 2.69 -4.82
N LEU A 44 -14.97 1.55 -4.59
CA LEU A 44 -15.57 0.23 -4.76
C LEU A 44 -16.69 0.03 -3.72
N GLY A 45 -17.79 -0.61 -4.12
CA GLY A 45 -19.10 -0.70 -3.46
C GLY A 45 -19.15 -1.49 -2.14
N SER A 46 -18.13 -1.31 -1.31
CA SER A 46 -18.04 -1.76 0.07
C SER A 46 -19.03 -1.04 0.97
N LYS A 47 -19.28 -1.60 2.16
CA LYS A 47 -20.05 -0.93 3.22
C LYS A 47 -19.44 0.43 3.58
N MET A 48 -18.11 0.49 3.69
CA MET A 48 -17.37 1.72 3.98
C MET A 48 -17.66 2.84 2.97
N VAL A 49 -17.76 2.50 1.67
CA VAL A 49 -18.06 3.50 0.64
C VAL A 49 -19.52 3.95 0.70
N LYS A 50 -20.45 3.01 0.89
CA LYS A 50 -21.88 3.32 1.00
C LYS A 50 -22.19 4.19 2.22
N GLU A 51 -21.65 3.84 3.38
CA GLU A 51 -21.88 4.55 4.64
C GLU A 51 -21.06 5.85 4.73
N GLY A 52 -19.83 5.86 4.21
CA GLY A 52 -18.92 7.00 4.30
C GLY A 52 -19.15 8.09 3.25
N PHE A 53 -19.64 7.73 2.05
CA PHE A 53 -19.81 8.65 0.93
C PHE A 53 -21.24 8.72 0.38
N GLY A 54 -22.16 7.88 0.86
CA GLY A 54 -23.56 7.88 0.42
C GLY A 54 -23.78 7.43 -1.03
N VAL A 55 -22.77 6.81 -1.66
CA VAL A 55 -22.83 6.33 -3.05
C VAL A 55 -22.76 4.81 -3.09
N ALA A 56 -23.38 4.20 -4.11
CA ALA A 56 -23.37 2.74 -4.27
C ALA A 56 -21.93 2.19 -4.47
N GLY A 57 -21.06 2.98 -5.09
CA GLY A 57 -19.71 2.59 -5.48
C GLY A 57 -19.66 1.71 -6.73
N ASN A 58 -18.44 1.48 -7.24
CA ASN A 58 -18.16 0.58 -8.36
C ASN A 58 -18.20 -0.89 -7.92
N ASP A 59 -18.11 -1.82 -8.87
CA ASP A 59 -18.08 -3.26 -8.55
C ASP A 59 -16.87 -3.63 -7.69
N LEU A 60 -17.09 -4.37 -6.60
CA LEU A 60 -16.03 -4.89 -5.73
C LEU A 60 -15.13 -5.89 -6.44
N GLN A 61 -15.63 -6.59 -7.47
CA GLN A 61 -14.84 -7.54 -8.24
C GLN A 61 -13.62 -6.89 -8.89
N ILE A 62 -13.70 -5.61 -9.26
CA ILE A 62 -12.56 -4.84 -9.80
C ILE A 62 -11.34 -4.90 -8.87
N GLY A 63 -11.57 -4.79 -7.56
CA GLY A 63 -10.52 -4.86 -6.55
C GLY A 63 -10.03 -6.28 -6.29
N ALA A 64 -10.90 -7.28 -6.39
CA ALA A 64 -10.52 -8.68 -6.24
C ALA A 64 -9.66 -9.15 -7.42
N ASP A 65 -10.06 -8.80 -8.65
CA ASP A 65 -9.41 -9.21 -9.89
C ASP A 65 -7.97 -8.72 -9.96
N ILE A 66 -7.70 -7.46 -9.60
CA ILE A 66 -6.34 -6.93 -9.62
C ILE A 66 -5.42 -7.62 -8.59
N LEU A 67 -5.95 -8.03 -7.43
CA LEU A 67 -5.16 -8.77 -6.44
C LEU A 67 -4.85 -10.19 -6.92
N VAL A 68 -5.81 -10.88 -7.54
CA VAL A 68 -5.60 -12.19 -8.15
C VAL A 68 -4.57 -12.08 -9.28
N ARG A 69 -4.73 -11.09 -10.17
CA ARG A 69 -3.80 -10.83 -11.26
C ARG A 69 -2.40 -10.52 -10.74
N ALA A 70 -2.27 -9.68 -9.71
CA ALA A 70 -0.97 -9.35 -9.14
C ALA A 70 -0.25 -10.55 -8.51
N ALA A 71 -1.00 -11.52 -7.99
CA ALA A 71 -0.45 -12.72 -7.39
C ALA A 71 -0.01 -13.78 -8.42
N LEU A 72 -0.65 -13.83 -9.60
CA LEU A 72 -0.50 -14.94 -10.55
C LEU A 72 0.13 -14.54 -11.89
N ASP A 73 -0.04 -13.29 -12.31
CA ASP A 73 0.26 -12.87 -13.67
C ASP A 73 1.71 -12.38 -13.82
N ALA A 74 2.33 -12.69 -14.96
CA ALA A 74 3.75 -12.42 -15.18
C ALA A 74 4.08 -10.92 -15.22
N GLU A 75 3.08 -10.06 -15.48
CA GLU A 75 3.18 -8.59 -15.42
C GLU A 75 3.79 -8.10 -14.09
N PHE A 76 3.52 -8.80 -12.98
CA PHE A 76 3.94 -8.40 -11.63
C PHE A 76 5.22 -9.07 -11.16
N SER A 77 5.75 -10.05 -11.91
CA SER A 77 6.92 -10.85 -11.52
C SER A 77 8.18 -10.04 -11.22
N LYS A 78 8.36 -8.89 -11.87
CA LYS A 78 9.50 -7.97 -11.69
C LYS A 78 9.10 -6.63 -11.08
N ALA A 79 7.97 -6.59 -10.37
CA ALA A 79 7.41 -5.36 -9.83
C ALA A 79 7.71 -5.13 -8.35
N ASN A 80 8.69 -5.83 -7.77
CA ASN A 80 9.10 -5.65 -6.37
C ASN A 80 9.37 -4.16 -6.06
N GLY A 81 8.77 -3.66 -4.98
CA GLY A 81 8.89 -2.28 -4.52
C GLY A 81 8.16 -1.22 -5.38
N ARG A 82 7.42 -1.65 -6.40
CA ARG A 82 6.59 -0.75 -7.23
C ARG A 82 5.21 -0.56 -6.61
N TYR A 83 4.54 0.48 -7.09
CA TYR A 83 3.16 0.80 -6.74
C TYR A 83 2.28 0.67 -7.99
N PHE A 84 1.21 -0.12 -7.89
CA PHE A 84 0.21 -0.26 -8.95
C PHE A 84 -1.04 0.54 -8.58
N ASP A 85 -1.44 1.43 -9.49
CA ASP A 85 -2.66 2.22 -9.37
C ASP A 85 -3.73 1.65 -10.29
N ASN A 86 -4.72 0.96 -9.72
CA ASN A 86 -5.77 0.33 -10.52
C ASN A 86 -6.79 1.34 -11.07
N ASP A 87 -6.89 2.54 -10.48
CA ASP A 87 -7.72 3.61 -11.08
C ASP A 87 -7.10 4.07 -12.41
N ALA A 88 -5.77 4.21 -12.45
CA ALA A 88 -5.02 4.53 -13.66
C ALA A 88 -4.62 3.30 -14.50
N LYS A 89 -4.93 2.09 -14.02
CA LYS A 89 -4.60 0.78 -14.62
C LYS A 89 -3.13 0.62 -15.01
N ARG A 90 -2.21 1.15 -14.19
CA ARG A 90 -0.78 1.12 -14.47
C ARG A 90 0.05 1.18 -13.21
N PHE A 91 1.31 0.78 -13.33
CA PHE A 91 2.31 1.19 -12.35
C PHE A 91 2.50 2.71 -12.40
N ALA A 92 2.51 3.32 -11.23
CA ALA A 92 2.65 4.76 -11.06
C ALA A 92 3.76 5.08 -10.05
N SER A 93 4.24 6.32 -10.09
CA SER A 93 5.05 6.82 -8.98
C SER A 93 4.13 6.96 -7.76
N PRO A 94 4.51 6.41 -6.59
CA PRO A 94 3.80 6.70 -5.36
C PRO A 94 4.09 8.15 -4.93
N HIS A 95 3.49 8.56 -3.82
CA HIS A 95 3.78 9.83 -3.16
C HIS A 95 5.28 10.02 -2.89
N ALA A 96 5.77 11.26 -2.93
CA ALA A 96 7.19 11.57 -2.78
C ALA A 96 7.81 11.04 -1.48
N ASP A 97 7.07 11.08 -0.36
CA ASP A 97 7.54 10.51 0.91
C ASP A 97 7.82 9.01 0.85
N ALA A 98 7.06 8.27 0.02
CA ALA A 98 7.31 6.87 -0.22
C ALA A 98 8.54 6.64 -1.10
N LEU A 99 9.10 7.65 -1.75
CA LEU A 99 10.37 7.55 -2.47
C LEU A 99 11.56 7.95 -1.59
N ASN A 100 11.33 8.56 -0.43
CA ASN A 100 12.38 8.94 0.51
C ASN A 100 12.70 7.77 1.46
N ALA A 101 13.89 7.18 1.32
CA ALA A 101 14.33 6.03 2.10
C ALA A 101 14.42 6.32 3.61
N GLU A 102 14.85 7.52 3.99
CA GLU A 102 14.97 7.94 5.40
C GLU A 102 13.58 8.10 6.05
N THR A 103 12.64 8.74 5.35
CA THR A 103 11.26 8.88 5.83
C THR A 103 10.59 7.51 5.96
N CYS A 104 10.80 6.62 4.99
CA CYS A 104 10.29 5.26 5.04
C CYS A 104 10.86 4.49 6.25
N MET A 105 12.17 4.52 6.45
CA MET A 105 12.84 3.87 7.59
C MET A 105 12.30 4.37 8.93
N ARG A 106 12.10 5.69 9.08
CA ARG A 106 11.53 6.29 10.31
C ARG A 106 10.11 5.80 10.58
N ILE A 107 9.26 5.71 9.55
CA ILE A 107 7.90 5.18 9.70
C ILE A 107 7.93 3.71 10.12
N VAL A 108 8.75 2.88 9.48
CA VAL A 108 8.88 1.45 9.85
C VAL A 108 9.36 1.30 11.28
N ALA A 109 10.42 2.00 11.68
CA ALA A 109 10.94 1.96 13.06
C ALA A 109 9.88 2.40 14.09
N THR A 110 9.04 3.37 13.74
CA THR A 110 7.92 3.81 14.60
C THR A 110 6.86 2.71 14.73
N ILE A 111 6.47 2.07 13.63
CA ILE A 111 5.51 0.96 13.62
C ILE A 111 6.04 -0.23 14.44
N ASP A 112 7.31 -0.57 14.25
CA ASP A 112 8.02 -1.64 14.97
C ASP A 112 8.04 -1.37 16.49
N GLY A 113 8.37 -0.13 16.88
CA GLY A 113 8.33 0.29 18.29
C GLY A 113 6.94 0.23 18.92
N MET A 114 5.88 0.52 18.15
CA MET A 114 4.49 0.43 18.62
C MET A 114 3.98 -1.01 18.73
N THR A 115 4.45 -1.90 17.87
CA THR A 115 3.99 -3.30 17.79
C THR A 115 4.86 -4.27 18.59
N GLY A 116 5.99 -3.81 19.14
CA GLY A 116 6.93 -4.66 19.87
C GLY A 116 7.75 -5.59 18.97
N CYS A 117 7.65 -5.45 17.64
CA CYS A 117 8.52 -6.12 16.70
C CYS A 117 9.84 -5.37 16.64
N THR A 118 10.86 -5.78 17.39
CA THR A 118 12.22 -5.29 17.15
C THR A 118 12.78 -5.93 15.87
N PRO A 119 13.46 -5.16 15.00
CA PRO A 119 14.16 -5.73 13.87
C PRO A 119 15.12 -6.82 14.36
N ARG A 120 14.99 -8.03 13.82
CA ARG A 120 15.98 -9.08 14.09
C ARG A 120 17.33 -8.56 13.59
N PRO A 121 18.41 -8.60 14.40
CA PRO A 121 19.71 -8.18 13.91
C PRO A 121 20.03 -8.96 12.63
N ALA A 122 20.58 -8.27 11.63
CA ALA A 122 21.06 -8.93 10.43
C ALA A 122 22.05 -10.00 10.86
N SER A 123 21.76 -11.26 10.55
CA SER A 123 22.74 -12.34 10.69
C SER A 123 23.94 -12.00 9.81
N GLU A 124 25.13 -11.99 10.43
CA GLU A 124 26.43 -11.86 9.77
C GLU A 124 26.63 -12.89 8.65
#